data_AF-A0A0G0TPA5-F1
#
_entry.id   AF-A0A0G0TPA5-F1
#
_cell.length_a   1.000
_cell.length_b   1.000
_cell.length_c   1.000
_cell.angle_alpha   90.00
_cell.angle_beta   90.00
_cell.angle_gamma   90.00
#
_symmetry.space_group_name_H-M   'P 1'
#
loop_
_entity.id
_entity.type
_entity.pdbx_description
1 polymer ?
#
loop_
_entity_poly.entity_id
_entity_poly.type
_entity_poly.pdbx_seq_one_letter_code
_entity_poly.pdbx_strand_id
1 'polypeptide(L)'
;MTKQKLTKAQEIGLLFEELQSFEDTDFLYISPDIKELRNKVFYVHTRLETSIDSEITRYLREPYKTFKGNKEKRQEMARRTYDLLEGMSYSKKVNFIEEKKLLDMALIQKLKKLNTIRNYFSHPRTFMDKLNEYRDDNKFIEILRFLINVYSEFNKLAGERLKEFDEEDKINSD
;
A
#
# COMPACT_ATOMS: atom_id res chain seq x y z
N MET A 1 -19.97 -40.09 26.38
CA MET A 1 -18.73 -39.38 26.03
C MET A 1 -19.08 -37.93 25.75
N THR A 2 -18.75 -37.03 26.67
CA THR A 2 -19.02 -35.60 26.54
C THR A 2 -18.05 -35.04 25.49
N LYS A 3 -18.55 -34.61 24.33
CA LYS A 3 -17.72 -33.87 23.37
C LYS A 3 -17.27 -32.58 24.06
N GLN A 4 -15.98 -32.50 24.37
CA GLN A 4 -15.40 -31.32 24.99
C GLN A 4 -15.57 -30.16 24.02
N LYS A 5 -16.28 -29.11 24.45
CA LYS A 5 -16.57 -27.95 23.62
C LYS A 5 -15.26 -27.16 23.46
N LEU A 6 -14.84 -26.96 22.23
CA LEU A 6 -13.64 -26.18 21.93
C LEU A 6 -13.79 -24.76 22.48
N THR A 7 -12.70 -24.21 22.97
CA THR A 7 -12.63 -22.78 23.27
C THR A 7 -12.64 -21.99 21.98
N LYS A 8 -13.10 -20.72 22.02
CA LYS A 8 -13.11 -19.83 20.86
C LYS A 8 -11.73 -19.73 20.18
N ALA A 9 -10.65 -19.73 20.95
CA ALA A 9 -9.28 -19.68 20.41
C ALA A 9 -8.90 -20.98 19.67
N GLN A 10 -9.31 -22.15 20.18
CA GLN A 10 -9.09 -23.44 19.52
C GLN A 10 -9.94 -23.56 18.25
N GLU A 11 -11.18 -23.08 18.28
CA GLU A 11 -12.06 -23.04 17.12
C GLU A 11 -11.50 -22.12 16.02
N ILE A 12 -11.02 -20.92 16.39
CA ILE A 12 -10.32 -20.02 15.45
C ILE A 12 -9.04 -20.66 14.90
N GLY A 13 -8.26 -21.35 15.74
CA GLY A 13 -7.04 -22.04 15.32
C GLY A 13 -7.32 -23.12 14.27
N LEU A 14 -8.31 -23.99 14.53
CA LEU A 14 -8.74 -25.03 13.60
C LEU A 14 -9.28 -24.43 12.30
N LEU A 15 -10.08 -23.37 12.37
CA LEU A 15 -10.57 -22.68 11.18
C LEU A 15 -9.45 -22.04 10.38
N PHE A 16 -8.39 -21.51 11.00
CA PHE A 16 -7.21 -21.02 10.28
C PHE A 16 -6.39 -22.14 9.63
N GLU A 17 -6.32 -23.32 10.26
CA GLU A 17 -5.72 -24.51 9.64
C GLU A 17 -6.54 -24.99 8.44
N GLU A 18 -7.87 -25.00 8.53
CA GLU A 18 -8.77 -25.34 7.42
C GLU A 18 -8.77 -24.29 6.30
N LEU A 19 -8.58 -23.01 6.65
CA LEU A 19 -8.48 -21.89 5.70
C LEU A 19 -7.08 -21.74 5.09
N GLN A 20 -6.18 -22.71 5.25
CA GLN A 20 -4.95 -22.74 4.45
C GLN A 20 -5.33 -22.60 2.98
N SER A 21 -4.89 -21.49 2.37
CA SER A 21 -5.17 -21.21 0.97
C SER A 21 -4.52 -22.28 0.09
N PHE A 22 -5.01 -22.47 -1.13
CA PHE A 22 -4.31 -23.30 -2.13
C PHE A 22 -2.89 -22.77 -2.47
N GLU A 23 -2.56 -21.53 -2.06
CA GLU A 23 -1.19 -20.99 -2.10
C GLU A 23 -0.35 -21.40 -0.87
N ASP A 24 -0.99 -21.77 0.25
CA ASP A 24 -0.36 -22.29 1.47
C ASP A 24 -0.08 -23.81 1.38
N THR A 25 -0.66 -24.54 0.42
CA THR A 25 -0.36 -25.97 0.18
C THR A 25 0.94 -26.21 -0.60
N ASP A 26 1.62 -25.16 -1.07
CA ASP A 26 3.00 -25.24 -1.58
C ASP A 26 3.96 -25.20 -0.37
N PHE A 27 4.09 -26.34 0.31
CA PHE A 27 4.95 -26.61 1.49
C PHE A 27 6.44 -26.18 1.33
N LEU A 28 6.86 -25.85 0.12
CA LEU A 28 8.19 -25.34 -0.21
C LEU A 28 8.36 -23.82 0.05
N TYR A 29 7.30 -23.03 0.18
CA TYR A 29 7.42 -21.60 -0.12
C TYR A 29 7.40 -20.60 1.03
N ILE A 30 6.80 -20.87 2.20
CA ILE A 30 6.66 -19.80 3.18
C ILE A 30 6.78 -20.34 4.62
N SER A 31 7.95 -20.18 5.23
CA SER A 31 8.06 -20.25 6.69
C SER A 31 7.19 -19.15 7.33
N PRO A 32 6.73 -19.30 8.58
CA PRO A 32 5.89 -18.29 9.24
C PRO A 32 6.44 -16.86 9.13
N ASP A 33 7.77 -16.69 9.20
CA ASP A 33 8.42 -15.38 9.08
C ASP A 33 8.31 -14.78 7.68
N ILE A 34 8.44 -15.60 6.63
CA ILE A 34 8.25 -15.16 5.24
C ILE A 34 6.77 -14.81 4.99
N LYS A 35 5.83 -15.48 5.67
CA LYS A 35 4.39 -15.16 5.59
C LYS A 35 4.13 -13.79 6.20
N GLU A 36 4.74 -13.53 7.35
CA GLU A 36 4.63 -12.24 8.01
C GLU A 36 5.28 -11.14 7.17
N LEU A 37 6.45 -11.40 6.57
CA LEU A 37 7.09 -10.45 5.65
C LEU A 37 6.20 -10.13 4.44
N ARG A 38 5.57 -11.14 3.82
CA ARG A 38 4.56 -10.95 2.77
C ARG A 38 3.46 -10.01 3.25
N ASN A 39 2.89 -10.27 4.42
CA ASN A 39 1.82 -9.44 4.98
C ASN A 39 2.26 -7.99 5.18
N LYS A 40 3.49 -7.76 5.69
CA LYS A 40 4.04 -6.40 5.84
C LYS A 40 4.25 -5.70 4.50
N VAL A 41 4.79 -6.41 3.50
CA VAL A 41 4.98 -5.86 2.14
C VAL A 41 3.64 -5.44 1.55
N PHE A 42 2.63 -6.30 1.61
CA PHE A 42 1.29 -6.00 1.10
C PHE A 42 0.66 -4.83 1.84
N TYR A 43 0.73 -4.81 3.17
CA TYR A 43 0.21 -3.71 3.98
C TYR A 43 0.83 -2.36 3.60
N VAL A 44 2.17 -2.28 3.55
CA VAL A 44 2.87 -1.04 3.19
C VAL A 44 2.53 -0.64 1.76
N HIS A 45 2.53 -1.58 0.82
CA HIS A 45 2.19 -1.32 -0.58
C HIS A 45 0.79 -0.72 -0.74
N THR A 46 -0.24 -1.35 -0.18
CA THR A 46 -1.62 -0.84 -0.20
C THR A 46 -1.72 0.53 0.47
N ARG A 47 -1.06 0.72 1.61
CA ARG A 47 -1.14 2.00 2.32
C ARG A 47 -0.50 3.15 1.54
N LEU A 48 0.60 2.88 0.84
CA LEU A 48 1.27 3.85 -0.03
C LEU A 48 0.49 4.09 -1.32
N GLU A 49 -0.22 3.09 -1.84
CA GLU A 49 -1.11 3.28 -2.98
C GLU A 49 -2.18 4.33 -2.70
N THR A 50 -2.82 4.28 -1.52
CA THR A 50 -3.77 5.33 -1.10
C THR A 50 -3.13 6.72 -1.03
N SER A 51 -1.87 6.81 -0.62
CA SER A 51 -1.15 8.09 -0.61
C SER A 51 -0.82 8.59 -2.02
N ILE A 52 -0.44 7.69 -2.93
CA ILE A 52 -0.26 8.02 -4.35
C ILE A 52 -1.57 8.54 -4.95
N ASP A 53 -2.69 7.87 -4.66
CA ASP A 53 -4.01 8.29 -5.13
C ASP A 53 -4.37 9.70 -4.65
N SER A 54 -3.99 10.02 -3.41
CA SER A 54 -4.17 11.35 -2.82
C SER A 54 -3.34 12.41 -3.55
N GLU A 55 -2.07 12.11 -3.87
CA GLU A 55 -1.20 13.02 -4.62
C GLU A 55 -1.69 13.27 -6.05
N ILE A 56 -2.13 12.22 -6.75
CA ILE A 56 -2.71 12.37 -8.10
C ILE A 56 -4.00 13.18 -8.01
N THR A 57 -4.86 12.89 -7.04
CA THR A 57 -6.11 13.62 -6.84
C THR A 57 -5.85 15.10 -6.59
N ARG A 58 -4.86 15.43 -5.74
CA ARG A 58 -4.47 16.81 -5.46
C ARG A 58 -4.02 17.53 -6.73
N TYR A 59 -3.13 16.92 -7.51
CA TYR A 59 -2.69 17.47 -8.80
C TYR A 59 -3.85 17.74 -9.76
N LEU A 60 -4.79 16.79 -9.89
CA LEU A 60 -5.94 16.93 -10.78
C LEU A 60 -6.93 18.00 -10.31
N ARG A 61 -6.97 18.29 -9.01
CA ARG A 61 -7.83 19.33 -8.44
C ARG A 61 -7.21 20.73 -8.45
N GLU A 62 -5.89 20.84 -8.57
CA GLU A 62 -5.18 22.12 -8.53
C GLU A 62 -5.79 23.20 -9.45
N PRO A 63 -6.12 22.89 -10.74
CA PRO A 63 -6.73 23.88 -11.63
C PRO A 63 -8.12 24.35 -11.20
N TYR A 64 -8.76 23.63 -10.28
CA TYR A 64 -10.12 23.88 -9.79
C TYR A 64 -10.14 24.41 -8.34
N LYS A 65 -8.98 24.71 -7.73
CA LYS A 65 -8.93 25.31 -6.38
C LYS A 65 -9.71 26.63 -6.29
N THR A 66 -9.67 27.43 -7.34
CA THR A 66 -10.41 28.71 -7.43
C THR A 66 -11.85 28.53 -7.93
N PHE A 67 -12.28 27.30 -8.21
CA PHE A 67 -13.62 27.01 -8.72
C PHE A 67 -14.64 27.23 -7.60
N LYS A 68 -15.33 28.38 -7.65
CA LYS A 68 -16.48 28.74 -6.80
C LYS A 68 -17.73 27.87 -7.04
N GLY A 69 -17.56 26.63 -7.48
CA GLY A 69 -18.66 25.68 -7.65
C GLY A 69 -19.31 25.31 -6.32
N ASN A 70 -20.57 24.89 -6.37
CA ASN A 70 -21.27 24.28 -5.24
C ASN A 70 -20.45 23.09 -4.69
N LYS A 71 -20.38 22.95 -3.36
CA LYS A 71 -19.72 21.85 -2.60
C LYS A 71 -20.00 20.47 -3.20
N GLU A 72 -21.23 20.23 -3.64
CA GLU A 72 -21.65 18.98 -4.29
C GLU A 72 -20.86 18.66 -5.56
N LYS A 73 -20.57 19.67 -6.40
CA LYS A 73 -19.77 19.48 -7.62
C LYS A 73 -18.32 19.16 -7.32
N ARG A 74 -17.75 19.73 -6.24
CA ARG A 74 -16.40 19.38 -5.77
C ARG A 74 -16.34 17.95 -5.24
N GLN A 75 -17.36 17.50 -4.53
CA GLN A 75 -17.48 16.11 -4.05
C GLN A 75 -17.68 15.12 -5.19
N GLU A 76 -18.50 15.43 -6.19
CA GLU A 76 -18.67 14.56 -7.36
C GLU A 76 -17.38 14.45 -8.18
N MET A 77 -16.62 15.54 -8.33
CA MET A 77 -15.30 15.49 -8.96
C MET A 77 -14.35 14.59 -8.17
N ALA A 78 -14.33 14.71 -6.84
CA ALA A 78 -13.55 13.85 -5.95
C ALA A 78 -13.84 12.35 -6.18
N ARG A 79 -15.13 12.01 -6.24
CA ARG A 79 -15.61 10.63 -6.44
C ARG A 79 -15.18 10.09 -7.81
N ARG A 80 -15.37 10.86 -8.87
CA ARG A 80 -14.97 10.46 -10.23
C ARG A 80 -13.46 10.25 -10.36
N THR A 81 -12.65 11.08 -9.69
CA THR A 81 -11.21 10.88 -9.66
C THR A 81 -10.85 9.57 -8.96
N TYR A 82 -11.51 9.26 -7.83
CA TYR A 82 -11.29 8.00 -7.13
C TYR A 82 -11.67 6.79 -8.00
N ASP A 83 -12.85 6.79 -8.62
CA ASP A 83 -13.31 5.72 -9.52
C ASP A 83 -12.31 5.49 -10.68
N LEU A 84 -11.74 6.57 -11.23
CA LEU A 84 -10.71 6.49 -12.27
C LEU A 84 -9.40 5.86 -11.74
N LEU A 85 -8.96 6.27 -10.55
CA LEU A 85 -7.73 5.78 -9.94
C LEU A 85 -7.84 4.31 -9.52
N GLU A 86 -9.01 3.86 -9.07
CA GLU A 86 -9.26 2.45 -8.74
C GLU A 86 -9.08 1.54 -9.97
N GLY A 87 -9.46 2.03 -11.16
CA GLY A 87 -9.21 1.33 -12.43
C GLY A 87 -7.75 1.35 -12.92
N MET A 88 -6.86 2.10 -12.28
CA MET A 88 -5.45 2.19 -12.66
C MET A 88 -4.60 1.21 -11.84
N SER A 89 -3.75 0.44 -12.52
CA SER A 89 -2.73 -0.37 -11.84
C SER A 89 -1.71 0.52 -11.10
N TYR A 90 -1.17 0.03 -9.99
CA TYR A 90 -0.09 0.69 -9.23
C TYR A 90 1.03 1.26 -10.11
N SER A 91 1.56 0.47 -11.06
CA SER A 91 2.63 0.92 -11.95
C SER A 91 2.23 2.13 -12.81
N LYS A 92 0.99 2.17 -13.30
CA LYS A 92 0.45 3.33 -14.04
C LYS A 92 0.35 4.56 -13.15
N LYS A 93 -0.05 4.40 -11.88
CA LYS A 93 -0.09 5.50 -10.90
C LYS A 93 1.30 6.04 -10.62
N VAL A 94 2.29 5.18 -10.39
CA VAL A 94 3.70 5.60 -10.17
C VAL A 94 4.28 6.30 -11.40
N ASN A 95 4.02 5.79 -12.60
CA ASN A 95 4.46 6.44 -13.84
C ASN A 95 3.82 7.82 -14.00
N PHE A 96 2.53 7.97 -13.67
CA PHE A 96 1.88 9.29 -13.67
C PHE A 96 2.55 10.27 -12.70
N ILE A 97 2.85 9.83 -11.47
CA ILE A 97 3.59 10.64 -10.48
C ILE A 97 4.94 11.09 -11.03
N GLU A 98 5.67 10.19 -11.70
CA GLU A 98 6.98 10.47 -12.30
C GLU A 98 6.89 11.45 -13.47
N GLU A 99 5.99 11.20 -14.43
CA GLU A 99 5.76 12.05 -15.59
C GLU A 99 5.35 13.47 -15.20
N LYS A 100 4.52 13.59 -14.16
CA LYS A 100 4.06 14.88 -13.62
C LYS A 100 4.99 15.47 -12.57
N LYS A 101 6.09 14.78 -12.23
CA LYS A 101 7.10 15.20 -11.24
C LYS A 101 6.48 15.60 -9.89
N LEU A 102 5.51 14.80 -9.43
CA LEU A 102 4.75 15.10 -8.21
C LEU A 102 5.51 14.74 -6.93
N LEU A 103 6.48 13.82 -7.03
CA LEU A 103 7.37 13.42 -5.97
C LEU A 103 8.82 13.51 -6.44
N ASP A 104 9.74 13.53 -5.48
CA ASP A 104 11.16 13.41 -5.80
C ASP A 104 11.48 12.05 -6.45
N MET A 105 12.53 12.05 -7.28
CA MET A 105 12.93 10.84 -8.00
C MET A 105 13.39 9.73 -7.07
N ALA A 106 13.96 10.04 -5.90
CA ALA A 106 14.42 9.02 -4.97
C ALA A 106 13.24 8.21 -4.40
N LEU A 107 12.15 8.88 -4.04
CA LEU A 107 10.92 8.29 -3.55
C LEU A 107 10.20 7.50 -4.64
N ILE A 108 10.18 8.01 -5.89
CA ILE A 108 9.66 7.26 -7.05
C ILE A 108 10.41 5.94 -7.23
N GLN A 109 11.74 5.93 -7.14
CA GLN A 109 12.52 4.69 -7.24
C GLN A 109 12.21 3.71 -6.10
N LYS A 110 11.92 4.21 -4.88
CA LYS A 110 11.46 3.38 -3.77
C LYS A 110 10.09 2.76 -4.04
N LEU A 111 9.14 3.51 -4.61
CA LEU A 111 7.82 2.97 -5.00
C LEU A 111 7.96 1.85 -6.04
N LYS A 112 8.82 2.05 -7.05
CA LYS A 112 9.12 1.01 -8.06
C LYS A 112 9.75 -0.24 -7.43
N LYS A 113 10.70 -0.07 -6.50
CA LYS A 113 11.30 -1.18 -5.76
C LYS A 113 10.26 -1.90 -4.89
N LEU A 114 9.39 -1.18 -4.18
CA LEU A 114 8.33 -1.76 -3.36
C LEU A 114 7.35 -2.61 -4.20
N ASN A 115 6.92 -2.08 -5.35
CA ASN A 115 6.06 -2.82 -6.28
C ASN A 115 6.73 -4.09 -6.81
N THR A 116 8.04 -4.01 -7.07
CA THR A 116 8.84 -5.17 -7.48
C THR A 116 8.86 -6.25 -6.39
N ILE A 117 9.13 -5.88 -5.13
CA ILE A 117 9.12 -6.81 -4.00
C ILE A 117 7.72 -7.41 -3.81
N ARG A 118 6.65 -6.61 -3.86
CA ARG A 118 5.26 -7.09 -3.78
C ARG A 118 4.95 -8.10 -4.88
N ASN A 119 5.45 -7.86 -6.11
CA ASN A 119 5.27 -8.79 -7.23
C ASN A 119 5.97 -10.13 -7.02
N TYR A 120 7.11 -10.17 -6.32
CA TYR A 120 7.76 -11.43 -5.94
C TYR A 120 6.82 -12.30 -5.09
N PHE A 121 6.22 -11.70 -4.06
CA PHE A 121 5.27 -12.37 -3.18
C PHE A 121 3.92 -12.67 -3.84
N SER A 122 3.56 -11.99 -4.93
CA SER A 122 2.32 -12.23 -5.66
C SER A 122 2.44 -13.36 -6.69
N HIS A 123 3.66 -13.70 -7.09
CA HIS A 123 3.93 -14.77 -8.06
C HIS A 123 5.08 -15.65 -7.56
N PRO A 124 4.92 -16.32 -6.40
CA PRO A 124 6.01 -16.99 -5.70
C PRO A 124 6.71 -18.05 -6.55
N ARG A 125 5.95 -18.79 -7.38
CA ARG A 125 6.50 -19.80 -8.30
C ARG A 125 7.48 -19.22 -9.33
N THR A 126 7.22 -18.00 -9.80
CA THR A 126 8.07 -17.31 -10.77
C THR A 126 9.33 -16.73 -10.12
N PHE A 127 9.24 -16.35 -8.84
CA PHE A 127 10.29 -15.61 -8.13
C PHE A 127 10.86 -16.39 -6.94
N MET A 128 10.86 -17.73 -7.00
CA MET A 128 11.31 -18.60 -5.91
C MET A 128 12.71 -18.23 -5.42
N ASP A 129 13.65 -18.03 -6.34
CA ASP A 129 15.04 -17.68 -6.00
C ASP A 129 15.10 -16.36 -5.20
N LYS A 130 14.30 -15.36 -5.58
CA LYS A 130 14.22 -14.08 -4.87
C LYS A 130 13.60 -14.21 -3.49
N LEU A 131 12.58 -15.05 -3.34
CA LEU A 131 11.96 -15.29 -2.04
C LEU A 131 12.88 -16.09 -1.11
N ASN A 132 13.68 -17.00 -1.67
CA ASN A 132 14.67 -17.76 -0.90
C ASN A 132 15.80 -16.88 -0.37
N GLU A 133 16.17 -15.79 -1.06
CA GLU A 133 17.12 -14.79 -0.54
C GLU A 133 16.63 -14.20 0.80
N TYR A 134 15.32 -14.12 1.04
CA TYR A 134 14.77 -13.56 2.28
C TYR A 134 14.81 -14.53 3.47
N ARG A 135 15.26 -15.77 3.27
CA ARG A 135 15.54 -16.69 4.39
C ARG A 135 16.84 -16.35 5.11
N ASP A 136 17.72 -15.54 4.49
CA ASP A 136 18.89 -14.97 5.15
C ASP A 136 18.50 -13.78 6.03
N ASP A 137 18.96 -13.77 7.28
CA ASP A 137 18.61 -12.76 8.27
C ASP A 137 19.00 -11.34 7.83
N ASN A 138 20.15 -11.18 7.17
CA ASN A 138 20.61 -9.86 6.73
C ASN A 138 19.69 -9.32 5.63
N LYS A 139 19.30 -10.17 4.68
CA LYS A 139 18.34 -9.82 3.63
C LYS A 139 16.95 -9.55 4.20
N PHE A 140 16.48 -10.35 5.14
CA PHE A 140 15.21 -10.13 5.82
C PHE A 140 15.16 -8.76 6.52
N ILE A 141 16.19 -8.44 7.30
CA ILE A 141 16.34 -7.15 7.98
C ILE A 141 16.46 -6.00 6.97
N GLU A 142 17.19 -6.19 5.87
CA GLU A 142 17.31 -5.18 4.79
C GLU A 142 15.93 -4.80 4.24
N ILE A 143 15.08 -5.79 3.94
CA ILE A 143 13.73 -5.53 3.44
C ILE A 143 12.87 -4.84 4.49
N LEU A 144 12.90 -5.27 5.75
CA LEU A 144 12.15 -4.60 6.81
C LEU A 144 12.58 -3.14 6.99
N ARG A 145 13.88 -2.85 6.97
CA ARG A 145 14.41 -1.47 7.02
C ARG A 145 13.96 -0.66 5.81
N PHE A 146 13.96 -1.26 4.62
CA PHE A 146 13.45 -0.62 3.42
C PHE A 146 11.95 -0.27 3.56
N LEU A 147 11.12 -1.20 4.05
CA LEU A 147 9.69 -0.96 4.29
C LEU A 147 9.46 0.18 5.30
N ILE A 148 10.21 0.19 6.40
CA ILE A 148 10.14 1.26 7.41
C ILE A 148 10.55 2.60 6.80
N ASN A 149 11.62 2.64 6.02
CA ASN A 149 12.10 3.88 5.41
C ASN A 149 11.08 4.48 4.45
N VAL A 150 10.55 3.69 3.50
CA VAL A 150 9.57 4.20 2.53
C VAL A 150 8.27 4.61 3.21
N TYR A 151 7.81 3.85 4.20
CA TYR A 151 6.63 4.18 5.00
C TYR A 151 6.80 5.49 5.77
N SER A 152 7.96 5.68 6.39
CA SER A 152 8.25 6.88 7.18
C SER A 152 8.33 8.15 6.33
N GLU A 153 8.90 8.06 5.13
CA GLU A 153 8.96 9.19 4.20
C GLU A 153 7.58 9.61 3.72
N PHE A 154 6.70 8.65 3.42
CA PHE A 154 5.33 8.96 3.06
C PHE A 154 4.49 9.50 4.21
N ASN A 155 4.72 9.04 5.45
CA ASN A 155 4.05 9.64 6.61
C ASN A 155 4.46 11.09 6.84
N LYS A 156 5.74 11.42 6.61
CA LYS A 156 6.22 12.81 6.66
C LYS A 156 5.54 13.66 5.59
N LEU A 157 5.54 13.18 4.35
CA LEU A 157 4.87 13.84 3.24
C LEU A 157 3.38 14.07 3.56
N ALA A 158 2.66 13.04 4.01
CA ALA A 158 1.25 13.16 4.37
C ALA A 158 1.01 14.18 5.51
N GLY A 159 1.90 14.21 6.51
CA GLY A 159 1.86 15.19 7.60
C GLY A 159 2.11 16.63 7.14
N GLU A 160 2.99 16.83 6.15
CA GLU A 160 3.20 18.14 5.50
C GLU A 160 1.97 18.57 4.71
N ARG A 161 1.36 17.66 3.94
CA ARG A 161 0.14 17.95 3.15
C ARG A 161 -1.09 18.27 4.00
N LEU A 162 -1.24 17.62 5.15
CA LEU A 162 -2.34 17.94 6.08
C LEU A 162 -2.25 19.39 6.60
N LYS A 163 -1.03 19.88 6.87
CA LYS A 163 -0.82 21.27 7.31
C LYS A 163 -1.17 22.27 6.21
N GLU A 164 -0.76 21.99 4.96
CA GLU A 164 -1.11 22.83 3.80
C GLU A 164 -2.63 22.95 3.63
N PHE A 165 -3.36 21.85 3.82
CA PHE A 165 -4.82 21.82 3.71
C PHE A 165 -5.51 22.64 4.81
N ASP A 166 -5.07 22.50 6.07
CA ASP A 166 -5.62 23.26 7.20
C ASP A 166 -5.40 24.78 7.06
N GLU A 167 -4.35 25.19 6.34
CA GLU A 167 -4.07 26.60 6.01
C GLU A 167 -4.96 27.10 4.87
N GLU A 168 -5.19 26.30 3.82
CA GLU A 168 -6.08 26.64 2.71
C GLU A 168 -7.55 26.78 3.14
N ASP A 169 -8.04 25.94 4.06
CA ASP A 169 -9.42 26.03 4.57
C ASP A 169 -9.65 27.29 5.41
N LYS A 170 -8.64 27.78 6.15
CA LYS A 170 -8.72 29.04 6.91
C LYS A 170 -8.81 30.26 6.00
N ILE A 171 -8.09 30.25 4.87
CA ILE A 171 -8.07 31.37 3.91
C ILE A 171 -9.41 31.48 3.16
N ASN A 172 -10.10 30.37 2.93
CA ASN A 172 -11.38 30.34 2.21
C ASN A 172 -12.62 30.47 3.11
N SER A 173 -12.44 30.60 4.42
CA SER A 173 -13.52 30.78 5.41
C SER A 173 -13.74 32.23 5.86
N ASP A 174 -12.89 33.16 5.42
CA ASP A 174 -13.03 34.62 5.58
C ASP A 174 -13.66 35.27 4.33
#